data_AF-M1AUZ3-F1
#
_entry.id   AF-M1AUZ3-F1
#
_cell.length_a   1.000
_cell.length_b   1.000
_cell.length_c   1.000
_cell.angle_alpha   90.00
_cell.angle_beta   90.00
_cell.angle_gamma   90.00
#
_symmetry.space_group_name_H-M   'P 1'
#
loop_
_entity.id
_entity.type
_entity.pdbx_description
1 polymer ?
#
loop_
_entity_poly.entity_id
_entity_poly.type
_entity_poly.pdbx_seq_one_letter_code
_entity_poly.pdbx_strand_id
1 'polypeptide(L)'
;MAGITCYGLSSQSVLGLGSESSKSLLVMKGKQRGIRGFQIKAQVEFVNAEEAKKLVGVEGYAVVDVRDKTQFERAHIKNCYHVPLFIENTDNDIGTIVKRQLHNNFAGLFFGLPFTKVNPEFVQSVKSQFSPQSKLLLVCQEGLRSAAAAERLERAGYDNIACITSGLQTIKPGTFDSVGSKELQDAGKAGLVTIQGKISAVLGTVLICALLFVTFFPDQAEQILQMAPSS
;
A
#
# COMPACT_ATOMS: atom_id res chain seq x y z
N MET A 1 -11.44 50.82 33.07
CA MET A 1 -12.71 51.55 33.22
C MET A 1 -13.13 52.05 31.85
N ALA A 2 -14.41 51.87 31.50
CA ALA A 2 -15.24 52.45 30.42
C ALA A 2 -14.55 53.03 29.15
N GLY A 3 -15.01 52.79 27.93
CA GLY A 3 -16.36 52.48 27.47
C GLY A 3 -16.34 52.18 25.96
N ILE A 4 -17.30 51.38 25.51
CA ILE A 4 -18.50 51.80 24.76
C ILE A 4 -18.21 51.92 23.25
N THR A 5 -18.66 50.89 22.55
CA THR A 5 -19.00 50.87 21.13
C THR A 5 -20.27 51.68 20.89
N CYS A 6 -20.36 52.43 19.79
CA CYS A 6 -21.61 52.67 19.04
C CYS A 6 -21.32 53.46 17.76
N TYR A 7 -21.59 52.89 16.58
CA TYR A 7 -22.12 53.50 15.35
C TYR A 7 -22.41 52.33 14.39
N GLY A 8 -23.52 52.22 13.67
CA GLY A 8 -24.68 53.06 13.51
C GLY A 8 -25.66 52.41 12.52
N LEU A 9 -26.91 52.83 12.62
CA LEU A 9 -27.87 53.18 11.54
C LEU A 9 -28.04 52.15 10.40
N SER A 10 -29.16 51.43 10.37
CA SER A 10 -30.48 51.88 9.88
C SER A 10 -30.57 51.97 8.36
N SER A 11 -31.32 51.04 7.76
CA SER A 11 -32.25 51.38 6.69
C SER A 11 -33.44 50.41 6.74
N GLN A 12 -34.64 50.97 6.86
CA GLN A 12 -35.90 50.26 6.81
C GLN A 12 -36.36 50.17 5.35
N SER A 13 -36.83 48.99 4.95
CA SER A 13 -37.82 48.85 3.89
C SER A 13 -38.90 47.87 4.36
N VAL A 14 -40.14 48.37 4.36
CA VAL A 14 -41.37 47.67 4.73
C VAL A 14 -42.05 47.22 3.45
N LEU A 15 -42.47 45.94 3.40
CA LEU A 15 -43.47 45.27 2.53
C LEU A 15 -43.13 43.77 2.70
N GLY A 16 -43.90 42.88 3.32
CA GLY A 16 -45.34 42.69 3.45
C GLY A 16 -45.57 41.16 3.47
N LEU A 17 -46.51 40.71 4.31
CA LEU A 17 -47.20 39.40 4.27
C LEU A 17 -46.47 38.12 4.74
N GLY A 18 -46.95 37.59 5.89
CA GLY A 18 -47.10 36.16 6.25
C GLY A 18 -45.82 35.35 6.47
N SER A 19 -45.62 34.56 7.51
CA SER A 19 -46.54 33.88 8.42
C SER A 19 -45.73 33.33 9.61
N GLU A 20 -46.37 33.30 10.78
CA GLU A 20 -46.12 32.42 11.94
C GLU A 20 -44.78 32.52 12.71
N SER A 21 -44.81 33.30 13.80
CA SER A 21 -43.98 33.04 14.98
C SER A 21 -44.84 33.07 16.24
N SER A 22 -44.86 31.95 16.96
CA SER A 22 -45.29 31.80 18.36
C SER A 22 -45.14 30.31 18.70
N LYS A 23 -44.41 29.84 19.72
CA LYS A 23 -43.98 30.42 20.99
C LYS A 23 -42.93 29.49 21.61
N SER A 24 -42.25 30.05 22.61
CA SER A 24 -41.83 29.39 23.85
C SER A 24 -40.34 29.07 24.00
N LEU A 25 -39.70 30.02 24.68
CA LEU A 25 -38.52 29.88 25.53
C LEU A 25 -38.52 28.55 26.31
N LEU A 26 -37.38 27.85 26.26
CA LEU A 26 -36.87 27.06 27.39
C LEU A 26 -35.35 27.14 27.36
N VAL A 27 -34.81 27.92 28.30
CA VAL A 27 -33.37 28.07 28.55
C VAL A 27 -32.85 26.76 29.14
N MET A 28 -32.02 26.03 28.40
CA MET A 28 -31.24 24.90 28.92
C MET A 28 -29.77 25.28 29.05
N LYS A 29 -29.28 25.30 30.29
CA LYS A 29 -27.88 25.50 30.67
C LYS A 29 -27.06 24.29 30.20
N GLY A 30 -26.47 24.38 29.02
CA GLY A 30 -25.62 23.35 28.42
C GLY A 30 -24.17 23.44 28.92
N LYS A 31 -23.78 22.47 29.74
CA LYS A 31 -22.42 22.20 30.24
C LYS A 31 -21.37 22.30 29.11
N GLN A 32 -20.39 23.19 29.26
CA GLN A 32 -19.23 23.27 28.36
C GLN A 32 -18.50 21.91 28.37
N ARG A 33 -18.77 21.08 27.36
CA ARG A 33 -17.94 19.91 27.06
C ARG A 33 -16.71 20.45 26.37
N GLY A 34 -15.57 20.36 27.07
CA GLY A 34 -14.26 20.72 26.54
C GLY A 34 -14.08 20.16 25.14
N ILE A 35 -13.62 21.03 24.25
CA ILE A 35 -13.19 20.67 22.90
C ILE A 35 -12.12 19.60 23.08
N ARG A 36 -12.49 18.34 22.86
CA ARG A 36 -11.51 17.26 22.72
C ARG A 36 -10.67 17.66 21.53
N GLY A 37 -9.38 17.90 21.75
CA GLY A 37 -8.43 18.19 20.69
C GLY A 37 -8.63 17.19 19.57
N PHE A 38 -8.94 17.70 18.38
CA PHE A 38 -8.98 16.92 17.16
C PHE A 38 -7.53 16.48 16.92
N GLN A 39 -7.16 15.29 17.38
CA GLN A 39 -5.88 14.70 17.00
C GLN A 39 -5.95 14.53 15.49
N ILE A 40 -5.16 15.34 14.76
CA ILE A 40 -4.95 15.17 13.34
C ILE A 40 -4.40 13.75 13.20
N LYS A 41 -5.23 12.85 12.68
CA LYS A 41 -4.83 11.49 12.40
C LYS A 41 -3.66 11.62 11.42
N ALA A 42 -2.49 11.07 11.77
CA ALA A 42 -1.42 10.90 10.82
C ALA A 42 -2.03 10.24 9.57
N GLN A 43 -1.79 10.84 8.41
CA GLN A 43 -2.18 10.27 7.14
C GLN A 43 -0.89 9.82 6.47
N VAL A 44 -0.77 8.52 6.21
CA VAL A 44 0.28 7.99 5.35
C VAL A 44 0.28 8.76 4.03
N GLU A 45 1.41 9.38 3.71
CA GLU A 45 1.58 10.06 2.44
C GLU A 45 1.96 9.05 1.35
N PHE A 46 1.28 9.09 0.21
CA PHE A 46 1.61 8.25 -0.95
C PHE A 46 2.21 9.13 -2.04
N VAL A 47 3.49 8.90 -2.33
CA VAL A 47 4.29 9.74 -3.23
C VAL A 47 4.72 8.98 -4.48
N ASN A 48 5.08 9.70 -5.54
CA ASN A 48 5.77 9.11 -6.69
C ASN A 48 7.28 8.93 -6.44
N ALA A 49 8.01 8.36 -7.41
CA ALA A 49 9.43 8.06 -7.26
C ALA A 49 10.30 9.32 -7.15
N GLU A 50 9.94 10.37 -7.90
CA GLU A 50 10.64 11.65 -7.94
C GLU A 50 10.47 12.43 -6.63
N GLU A 51 9.27 12.45 -6.07
CA GLU A 51 8.97 13.00 -4.74
C GLU A 51 9.65 12.21 -3.64
N ALA A 52 9.61 10.87 -3.69
CA ALA A 52 10.32 10.02 -2.74
C ALA A 52 11.82 10.34 -2.70
N LYS A 53 12.44 10.63 -3.85
CA LYS A 53 13.84 11.05 -3.93
C LYS A 53 14.06 12.39 -3.22
N LYS A 54 13.13 13.34 -3.34
CA LYS A 54 13.19 14.64 -2.62
C LYS A 54 13.02 14.43 -1.12
N LEU A 55 12.08 13.58 -0.68
CA LEU A 55 11.87 13.26 0.73
C LEU A 55 13.16 12.72 1.38
N VAL A 56 13.86 11.81 0.69
CA VAL A 56 15.11 11.23 1.20
C VAL A 56 16.25 12.25 1.15
N GLY A 57 16.44 12.95 0.03
CA GLY A 57 17.60 13.81 -0.19
C GLY A 57 17.54 15.19 0.48
N VAL A 58 16.34 15.75 0.64
CA VAL A 58 16.12 17.12 1.15
C VAL A 58 15.49 17.09 2.54
N GLU A 59 14.47 16.25 2.73
CA GLU A 59 13.69 16.25 3.97
C GLU A 59 14.19 15.25 5.03
N GLY A 60 15.22 14.47 4.70
CA GLY A 60 15.89 13.56 5.61
C GLY A 60 15.07 12.32 5.98
N TYR A 61 14.19 11.85 5.09
CA TYR A 61 13.46 10.60 5.32
C TYR A 61 14.42 9.40 5.33
N ALA A 62 14.29 8.56 6.36
CA ALA A 62 14.96 7.27 6.41
C ALA A 62 14.20 6.25 5.56
N VAL A 63 14.90 5.57 4.66
CA VAL A 63 14.31 4.51 3.84
C VAL A 63 14.25 3.22 4.64
N VAL A 64 13.05 2.64 4.79
CA VAL A 64 12.84 1.36 5.45
C VAL A 64 12.27 0.36 4.43
N ASP A 65 13.06 -0.64 4.09
CA ASP A 65 12.65 -1.73 3.21
C ASP A 65 11.93 -2.80 4.01
N VAL A 66 10.64 -3.00 3.70
CA VAL A 66 9.77 -3.95 4.41
C VAL A 66 9.57 -5.27 3.65
N ARG A 67 10.31 -5.48 2.56
CA ARG A 67 10.28 -6.72 1.79
C ARG A 67 10.95 -7.86 2.55
N ASP A 68 10.68 -9.08 2.12
CA ASP A 68 11.40 -10.26 2.60
C ASP A 68 12.88 -10.22 2.22
N LYS A 69 13.69 -11.01 2.93
CA LYS A 69 15.15 -11.08 2.76
C LYS A 69 15.56 -11.41 1.32
N THR A 70 14.86 -12.34 0.67
CA THR A 70 15.19 -12.77 -0.69
C THR A 70 15.06 -11.63 -1.70
N GLN A 71 14.02 -10.80 -1.59
CA GLN A 71 13.88 -9.63 -2.45
C GLN A 71 14.90 -8.53 -2.15
N PHE A 72 15.19 -8.31 -0.87
CA PHE A 72 16.19 -7.33 -0.43
C PHE A 72 17.59 -7.67 -0.97
N GLU A 73 18.01 -8.93 -0.88
CA GLU A 73 19.32 -9.39 -1.36
C GLU A 73 19.47 -9.31 -2.88
N ARG A 74 18.37 -9.45 -3.63
CA ARG A 74 18.40 -9.30 -5.10
C ARG A 74 18.70 -7.87 -5.51
N ALA A 75 18.02 -6.90 -4.89
CA ALA A 75 18.32 -5.48 -5.04
C ALA A 75 17.63 -4.66 -3.94
N HIS A 76 18.30 -3.66 -3.38
CA HIS A 76 17.74 -2.70 -2.44
C HIS A 76 18.35 -1.30 -2.62
N ILE A 77 17.68 -0.27 -2.10
CA ILE A 77 18.19 1.11 -2.12
C ILE A 77 19.41 1.20 -1.19
N LYS A 78 20.48 1.86 -1.62
CA LYS A 78 21.68 2.05 -0.82
C LYS A 78 21.36 2.85 0.45
N ASN A 79 22.02 2.51 1.56
CA ASN A 79 21.84 3.16 2.88
C ASN A 79 20.40 3.09 3.44
N CYS A 80 19.64 2.03 3.11
CA CYS A 80 18.33 1.79 3.72
C CYS A 80 18.41 0.82 4.90
N TYR A 81 17.35 0.80 5.71
CA TYR A 81 17.18 -0.11 6.83
C TYR A 81 16.25 -1.25 6.43
N HIS A 82 16.68 -2.50 6.61
CA HIS A 82 15.85 -3.66 6.30
C HIS A 82 15.08 -4.12 7.53
N VAL A 83 13.76 -3.97 7.50
CA VAL A 83 12.87 -4.46 8.56
C VAL A 83 11.68 -5.18 7.92
N PRO A 84 11.77 -6.50 7.66
CA PRO A 84 10.77 -7.22 6.89
C PRO A 84 9.42 -7.26 7.62
N LEU A 85 8.34 -6.91 6.92
CA LEU A 85 6.97 -7.11 7.42
C LEU A 85 6.59 -8.60 7.42
N PHE A 86 7.15 -9.36 6.48
CA PHE A 86 6.95 -10.80 6.32
C PHE A 86 8.31 -11.51 6.35
N ILE A 87 8.40 -12.56 7.15
CA ILE A 87 9.59 -13.40 7.31
C ILE A 87 9.31 -14.80 6.78
N GLU A 88 10.36 -15.55 6.44
CA GLU A 88 10.22 -16.93 6.02
C GLU A 88 9.51 -17.76 7.08
N ASN A 89 8.54 -18.56 6.65
CA ASN A 89 7.81 -19.45 7.54
C ASN A 89 8.47 -20.83 7.53
N THR A 90 9.20 -21.13 8.59
CA THR A 90 9.90 -22.39 8.82
C THR A 90 9.13 -23.36 9.73
N ASP A 91 7.89 -23.04 10.10
CA ASP A 91 7.07 -23.88 11.00
C ASP A 91 6.80 -25.26 10.37
N ASN A 92 6.82 -26.32 11.15
CA ASN A 92 6.75 -27.70 10.64
C ASN A 92 5.47 -28.45 11.05
N ASP A 93 4.37 -27.73 11.31
CA ASP A 93 3.07 -28.38 11.50
C ASP A 93 2.50 -28.90 10.17
N ILE A 94 1.62 -29.89 10.24
CA ILE A 94 1.05 -30.58 9.07
C ILE A 94 0.40 -29.57 8.11
N GLY A 95 -0.34 -28.60 8.64
CA GLY A 95 -1.01 -27.58 7.83
C GLY A 95 -0.01 -26.68 7.09
N THR A 96 1.06 -26.28 7.77
CA THR A 96 2.14 -25.49 7.17
C THR A 96 2.90 -26.28 6.10
N ILE A 97 3.19 -27.55 6.31
CA ILE A 97 3.85 -28.39 5.30
C ILE A 97 3.00 -28.48 4.04
N VAL A 98 1.70 -28.75 4.17
CA VAL A 98 0.77 -28.82 3.03
C VAL A 98 0.70 -27.47 2.31
N LYS A 99 0.54 -26.37 3.05
CA LYS A 99 0.51 -25.01 2.47
C LYS A 99 1.82 -24.63 1.78
N ARG A 100 2.95 -24.97 2.39
CA ARG A 100 4.29 -24.73 1.83
C ARG A 100 4.48 -25.52 0.53
N GLN A 101 4.06 -26.78 0.50
CA GLN A 101 4.13 -27.59 -0.72
C GLN A 101 3.28 -26.99 -1.85
N LEU A 102 2.04 -26.57 -1.56
CA LEU A 102 1.17 -25.90 -2.53
C LEU A 102 1.77 -24.58 -3.02
N HIS A 103 2.28 -23.76 -2.10
CA HIS A 103 2.96 -22.51 -2.42
C HIS A 103 4.18 -22.75 -3.32
N ASN A 104 5.04 -23.70 -2.95
CA ASN A 104 6.28 -23.99 -3.68
C ASN A 104 6.00 -24.51 -5.09
N ASN A 105 4.95 -25.31 -5.29
CA ASN A 105 4.56 -25.79 -6.63
C ASN A 105 3.91 -24.71 -7.51
N PHE A 106 3.45 -23.61 -6.91
CA PHE A 106 2.86 -22.50 -7.65
C PHE A 106 3.66 -21.22 -7.47
N ALA A 107 3.37 -20.41 -6.45
CA ALA A 107 3.98 -19.10 -6.28
C ALA A 107 5.52 -19.15 -6.13
N GLY A 108 6.05 -20.17 -5.44
CA GLY A 108 7.48 -20.40 -5.32
C GLY A 108 8.13 -20.75 -6.66
N LEU A 109 7.58 -21.70 -7.40
CA LEU A 109 8.10 -22.10 -8.71
C LEU A 109 8.01 -20.99 -9.77
N PHE A 110 6.83 -20.37 -9.90
CA PHE A 110 6.59 -19.38 -10.96
C PHE A 110 7.24 -18.05 -10.66
N PHE A 111 7.12 -17.54 -9.43
CA PHE A 111 7.57 -16.18 -9.09
C PHE A 111 8.83 -16.16 -8.22
N GLY A 112 9.33 -17.32 -7.78
CA GLY A 112 10.51 -17.41 -6.92
C GLY A 112 10.29 -16.73 -5.57
N LEU A 113 9.05 -16.76 -5.05
CA LEU A 113 8.68 -16.13 -3.79
C LEU A 113 8.87 -17.12 -2.62
N PRO A 114 9.51 -16.70 -1.51
CA PRO A 114 9.59 -17.54 -0.32
C PRO A 114 8.20 -17.72 0.31
N PHE A 115 7.98 -18.87 0.97
CA PHE A 115 6.78 -19.09 1.77
C PHE A 115 6.93 -18.33 3.10
N THR A 116 6.11 -17.30 3.30
CA THR A 116 6.31 -16.33 4.40
C THR A 116 5.13 -16.28 5.36
N LYS A 117 5.41 -15.76 6.56
CA LYS A 117 4.44 -15.40 7.59
C LYS A 117 4.68 -13.97 8.07
N VAL A 118 3.68 -13.38 8.71
CA VAL A 118 3.80 -12.05 9.32
C VAL A 118 4.91 -12.06 10.37
N ASN A 119 5.77 -11.05 10.35
CA ASN A 119 6.79 -10.84 11.37
C ASN A 119 6.15 -10.24 12.64
N PRO A 120 6.10 -10.97 13.78
CA PRO A 120 5.54 -10.44 15.02
C PRO A 120 6.40 -9.31 15.60
N GLU A 121 7.70 -9.33 15.34
CA GLU A 121 8.67 -8.36 15.86
C GLU A 121 8.79 -7.09 15.00
N PHE A 122 7.97 -6.96 13.95
CA PHE A 122 8.08 -5.85 12.99
C PHE A 122 8.07 -4.48 13.67
N VAL A 123 7.03 -4.18 14.45
CA VAL A 123 6.88 -2.87 15.12
C VAL A 123 8.00 -2.64 16.14
N GLN A 124 8.38 -3.68 16.88
CA GLN A 124 9.42 -3.58 17.90
C GLN A 124 10.80 -3.31 17.27
N SER A 125 11.08 -3.95 16.13
CA SER A 125 12.32 -3.77 15.37
C SER A 125 12.45 -2.37 14.76
N VAL A 126 11.32 -1.74 14.39
CA VAL A 126 11.31 -0.33 13.97
C VAL A 126 11.53 0.58 15.17
N LYS A 127 10.87 0.32 16.32
CA LYS A 127 11.02 1.11 17.55
C LYS A 127 12.44 1.11 18.13
N SER A 128 13.19 0.03 17.95
CA SER A 128 14.59 -0.02 18.40
C SER A 128 15.53 0.84 17.56
N GLN A 129 15.12 1.24 16.36
CA GLN A 129 15.93 2.01 15.41
C GLN A 129 15.44 3.45 15.22
N PHE A 130 14.13 3.68 15.37
CA PHE A 130 13.48 4.95 15.04
C PHE A 130 12.52 5.39 16.14
N SER A 131 12.54 6.67 16.47
CA SER A 131 11.51 7.29 17.31
C SER A 131 10.21 7.49 16.53
N PRO A 132 9.05 7.58 17.19
CA PRO A 132 7.76 7.83 16.51
C PRO A 132 7.71 9.13 15.70
N GLN A 133 8.57 10.10 16.01
CA GLN A 133 8.70 11.37 15.29
C GLN A 133 9.60 11.27 14.05
N SER A 134 10.32 10.16 13.86
CA SER A 134 11.19 9.96 12.71
C SER A 134 10.40 9.96 11.41
N LYS A 135 10.97 10.58 10.37
CA LYS A 135 10.42 10.59 9.01
C LYS A 135 10.81 9.30 8.29
N LEU A 136 9.84 8.46 7.97
CA LEU A 136 10.08 7.13 7.40
C LEU A 136 9.48 7.02 6.00
N LEU A 137 10.30 6.61 5.03
CA LEU A 137 9.84 6.20 3.70
C LEU A 137 9.81 4.67 3.64
N LEU A 138 8.62 4.09 3.72
CA LEU A 138 8.46 2.64 3.62
C LEU A 138 8.43 2.22 2.16
N VAL A 139 9.26 1.24 1.82
CA VAL A 139 9.34 0.71 0.46
C VAL A 139 9.06 -0.78 0.42
N CYS A 140 8.31 -1.18 -0.60
CA CYS A 140 8.17 -2.58 -0.97
C CYS A 140 8.07 -2.72 -2.49
N GLN A 141 7.93 -3.94 -3.01
CA GLN A 141 7.97 -4.14 -4.46
C GLN A 141 6.79 -3.46 -5.18
N GLU A 142 5.57 -3.62 -4.65
CA GLU A 142 4.32 -3.28 -5.36
C GLU A 142 3.42 -2.27 -4.62
N GLY A 143 3.87 -1.76 -3.47
CA GLY A 143 3.15 -0.77 -2.66
C GLY A 143 2.23 -1.34 -1.56
N LEU A 144 1.66 -2.54 -1.74
CA LEU A 144 0.71 -3.11 -0.78
C LEU A 144 1.33 -3.42 0.59
N ARG A 145 2.53 -4.00 0.60
CA ARG A 145 3.22 -4.35 1.86
C ARG A 145 3.68 -3.11 2.63
N SER A 146 4.13 -2.06 1.94
CA SER A 146 4.51 -0.79 2.56
C SER A 146 3.29 -0.06 3.12
N ALA A 147 2.14 -0.08 2.43
CA ALA A 147 0.89 0.46 2.96
C ALA A 147 0.44 -0.26 4.24
N ALA A 148 0.46 -1.60 4.25
CA ALA A 148 0.13 -2.39 5.44
C ALA A 148 1.13 -2.17 6.59
N ALA A 149 2.41 -2.00 6.28
CA ALA A 149 3.44 -1.63 7.25
C ALA A 149 3.18 -0.24 7.84
N ALA A 150 2.83 0.74 7.00
CA ALA A 150 2.52 2.10 7.41
C ALA A 150 1.36 2.12 8.40
N GLU A 151 0.26 1.43 8.08
CA GLU A 151 -0.90 1.33 8.97
C GLU A 151 -0.53 0.72 10.35
N ARG A 152 0.37 -0.27 10.39
CA ARG A 152 0.85 -0.84 11.65
C ARG A 152 1.71 0.14 12.45
N LEU A 153 2.53 0.95 11.79
CA LEU A 153 3.36 1.95 12.43
C LEU A 153 2.55 3.17 12.89
N GLU A 154 1.55 3.62 12.12
CA GLU A 154 0.61 4.65 12.55
C GLU A 154 -0.12 4.24 13.84
N ARG A 155 -0.63 3.00 13.89
CA ARG A 155 -1.23 2.45 15.12
C ARG A 155 -0.23 2.37 16.28
N ALA A 156 1.07 2.31 16.00
CA ALA A 156 2.14 2.32 16.99
C ALA A 156 2.60 3.73 17.37
N GLY A 157 2.00 4.79 16.80
CA GLY A 157 2.24 6.20 17.12
C GLY A 157 3.22 6.93 16.21
N TYR A 158 3.58 6.35 15.06
CA TYR A 158 4.42 7.04 14.07
C TYR A 158 3.58 7.97 13.21
N ASP A 159 4.00 9.23 13.11
CA ASP A 159 3.20 10.28 12.48
C ASP A 159 3.70 10.67 11.07
N ASN A 160 5.01 10.49 10.81
CA ASN A 160 5.66 10.95 9.59
C ASN A 160 6.03 9.77 8.67
N ILE A 161 5.02 9.15 8.05
CA ILE A 161 5.22 7.99 7.17
C ILE A 161 4.83 8.34 5.74
N ALA A 162 5.73 8.05 4.82
CA ALA A 162 5.48 8.07 3.39
C ALA A 162 5.66 6.68 2.78
N CYS A 163 4.95 6.41 1.69
CA CYS A 163 5.05 5.19 0.88
C CYS A 163 5.19 5.56 -0.60
N ILE A 164 5.98 4.78 -1.34
CA ILE A 164 6.04 4.93 -2.80
C ILE A 164 4.80 4.27 -3.42
N THR A 165 4.04 5.05 -4.17
CA THR A 165 2.86 4.58 -4.90
C THR A 165 3.27 3.49 -5.89
N SER A 166 2.57 2.35 -5.82
CA SER A 166 2.87 1.15 -6.61
C SER A 166 4.23 0.51 -6.34
N GLY A 167 5.00 0.97 -5.34
CA GLY A 167 6.26 0.37 -4.89
C GLY A 167 7.47 0.57 -5.82
N LEU A 168 8.53 -0.19 -5.56
CA LEU A 168 9.81 -0.08 -6.27
C LEU A 168 9.74 -0.51 -7.76
N GLN A 169 8.71 -1.27 -8.16
CA GLN A 169 8.54 -1.72 -9.54
C GLN A 169 8.32 -0.59 -10.56
N THR A 170 7.91 0.60 -10.12
CA THR A 170 7.66 1.76 -10.99
C THR A 170 8.85 2.71 -11.07
N ILE A 171 9.91 2.44 -10.30
CA ILE A 171 11.09 3.30 -10.22
C ILE A 171 11.96 3.10 -11.44
N LYS A 172 12.28 4.20 -12.12
CA LYS A 172 13.22 4.20 -13.24
C LYS A 172 14.65 3.91 -12.74
N PRO A 173 15.46 3.14 -13.51
CA PRO A 173 16.87 2.96 -13.20
C PRO A 173 17.58 4.31 -13.03
N GLY A 174 18.42 4.43 -11.99
CA GLY A 174 19.14 5.65 -11.66
C GLY A 174 18.38 6.69 -10.81
N THR A 175 17.10 6.47 -10.49
CA THR A 175 16.40 7.36 -9.53
C THR A 175 17.02 7.27 -8.14
N PHE A 176 17.24 6.05 -7.65
CA PHE A 176 17.96 5.76 -6.40
C PHE A 176 19.22 4.94 -6.70
N ASP A 177 20.27 5.17 -5.92
CA ASP A 177 21.42 4.26 -5.89
C ASP A 177 20.96 2.91 -5.32
N SER A 178 21.30 1.82 -6.00
CA SER A 178 20.90 0.47 -5.61
C SER A 178 22.11 -0.44 -5.37
N VAL A 179 21.90 -1.47 -4.56
CA VAL A 179 22.85 -2.53 -4.26
C VAL A 179 22.18 -3.86 -4.56
N GLY A 180 22.84 -4.73 -5.31
CA GLY A 180 22.34 -6.07 -5.64
C GLY A 180 22.75 -6.51 -7.04
N SER A 181 22.27 -7.70 -7.43
CA SER A 181 22.52 -8.29 -8.76
C SER A 181 21.43 -7.96 -9.79
N LYS A 182 20.31 -7.36 -9.35
CA LYS A 182 19.18 -6.96 -10.19
C LYS A 182 18.88 -5.47 -10.05
N GLU A 183 18.08 -4.95 -10.97
CA GLU A 183 17.45 -3.64 -10.83
C GLU A 183 16.33 -3.66 -9.76
N LEU A 184 16.10 -2.53 -9.09
CA LEU A 184 15.06 -2.40 -8.05
C LEU A 184 13.67 -2.83 -8.55
N GLN A 185 13.36 -2.49 -9.81
CA GLN A 185 12.08 -2.79 -10.44
C GLN A 185 11.84 -4.29 -10.67
N ASP A 186 12.92 -5.08 -10.74
CA ASP A 186 12.90 -6.51 -11.06
C ASP A 186 13.28 -7.41 -9.87
N ALA A 187 13.59 -6.82 -8.70
CA ALA A 187 13.94 -7.56 -7.49
C ALA A 187 12.84 -8.52 -7.01
N GLY A 188 11.56 -8.16 -7.23
CA GLY A 188 10.42 -9.03 -6.94
C GLY A 188 10.22 -10.19 -7.92
N LYS A 189 10.86 -10.15 -9.10
CA LYS A 189 10.68 -11.14 -10.16
C LYS A 189 11.76 -12.23 -10.06
N ALA A 190 11.32 -13.48 -9.95
CA ALA A 190 12.16 -14.68 -10.00
C ALA A 190 11.34 -15.88 -10.50
N GLY A 191 11.89 -17.09 -10.38
CA GLY A 191 11.19 -18.30 -10.82
C GLY A 191 11.03 -18.34 -12.34
N LEU A 192 10.09 -19.18 -12.79
CA LEU A 192 9.87 -19.45 -14.20
C LEU A 192 9.49 -18.20 -15.01
N VAL A 193 8.87 -17.19 -14.39
CA VAL A 193 8.49 -15.96 -15.10
C VAL A 193 9.69 -15.16 -15.61
N THR A 194 10.89 -15.40 -15.08
CA THR A 194 12.12 -14.76 -15.61
C THR A 194 12.70 -15.46 -16.84
N ILE A 195 12.33 -16.72 -17.06
CA ILE A 195 12.74 -17.52 -18.23
C ILE A 195 11.67 -17.42 -19.33
N GLN A 196 10.41 -17.25 -18.94
CA GLN A 196 9.29 -17.16 -19.86
C GLN A 196 9.31 -15.83 -20.62
N GLY A 197 9.61 -15.88 -21.92
CA GLY A 197 9.51 -14.71 -22.80
C GLY A 197 8.06 -14.22 -22.95
N LYS A 198 7.87 -12.96 -23.33
CA LYS A 198 6.54 -12.33 -23.49
C LYS A 198 5.60 -13.14 -24.39
N ILE A 199 6.11 -13.67 -25.50
CA ILE A 199 5.34 -14.50 -26.44
C ILE A 199 4.89 -15.81 -25.77
N SER A 200 5.78 -16.43 -24.99
CA SER A 200 5.46 -17.67 -24.26
C SER A 200 4.43 -17.44 -23.15
N ALA A 201 4.44 -16.27 -22.48
CA ALA A 201 3.41 -15.91 -21.51
C ALA A 201 2.03 -15.71 -22.15
N VAL A 202 1.97 -14.99 -23.28
CA VAL A 202 0.73 -14.79 -24.04
C VAL A 202 0.21 -16.11 -24.57
N LEU A 203 1.07 -16.90 -25.23
CA LEU A 203 0.68 -18.20 -25.79
C LEU A 203 0.21 -19.16 -24.68
N GLY A 204 0.91 -19.23 -23.55
CA GLY A 204 0.50 -20.04 -22.41
C GLY A 204 -0.88 -19.63 -21.87
N THR A 205 -1.14 -18.33 -21.75
CA THR A 205 -2.45 -17.81 -21.32
C THR A 205 -3.55 -18.18 -22.32
N VAL A 206 -3.29 -18.01 -23.62
CA VAL A 206 -4.24 -18.39 -24.68
C VAL A 206 -4.54 -19.89 -24.64
N LEU A 207 -3.52 -20.74 -24.50
CA LEU A 207 -3.69 -22.19 -24.45
C LEU A 207 -4.45 -22.64 -23.21
N ILE A 208 -4.18 -22.04 -22.04
CA ILE A 208 -4.94 -22.31 -20.81
C ILE A 208 -6.39 -21.88 -20.99
N CYS A 209 -6.65 -20.68 -21.49
CA CYS A 209 -8.01 -20.22 -21.77
C CYS A 209 -8.75 -21.12 -22.76
N ALA A 210 -8.07 -21.57 -23.83
CA ALA A 210 -8.63 -22.51 -24.78
C ALA A 210 -8.96 -23.86 -24.14
N LEU A 211 -8.06 -24.40 -23.31
CA LEU A 211 -8.29 -25.64 -22.56
C LEU A 211 -9.47 -25.51 -21.59
N LEU A 212 -9.53 -24.42 -20.82
CA LEU A 212 -10.65 -24.14 -19.92
C LEU A 212 -11.97 -24.00 -20.71
N PHE A 213 -11.95 -23.37 -21.87
CA PHE A 213 -13.13 -23.24 -22.73
C PHE A 213 -13.61 -24.60 -23.24
N VAL A 214 -12.73 -25.45 -23.76
CA VAL A 214 -13.06 -26.81 -24.21
C VAL A 214 -13.60 -27.67 -23.06
N THR A 215 -13.03 -27.53 -21.86
CA THR A 215 -13.43 -28.35 -20.70
C THR A 215 -14.75 -27.91 -20.08
N PHE A 216 -15.05 -26.61 -20.02
CA PHE A 216 -16.28 -26.10 -19.43
C PHE A 216 -17.43 -25.91 -20.42
N PHE A 217 -17.15 -25.72 -21.72
CA PHE A 217 -18.13 -25.48 -22.77
C PHE A 217 -17.90 -26.38 -23.99
N PRO A 218 -17.94 -27.72 -23.81
CA PRO A 218 -17.58 -28.66 -24.87
C PRO A 218 -18.45 -28.50 -26.13
N ASP A 219 -19.78 -28.36 -25.97
CA ASP A 219 -20.70 -28.24 -27.10
C ASP A 219 -20.44 -26.96 -27.93
N GLN A 220 -20.10 -25.85 -27.27
CA GLN A 220 -19.77 -24.59 -27.95
C GLN A 220 -18.40 -24.68 -28.63
N ALA A 221 -17.45 -25.38 -28.00
CA ALA A 221 -16.14 -25.62 -28.60
C ALA A 221 -16.23 -26.48 -29.86
N GLU A 222 -17.05 -27.54 -29.85
CA GLU A 222 -17.27 -28.39 -31.03
C GLU A 222 -17.91 -27.61 -32.19
N GLN A 223 -18.91 -26.77 -31.93
CA GLN A 223 -19.51 -25.91 -32.94
C GLN A 223 -18.49 -24.95 -33.56
N ILE A 224 -17.64 -24.32 -32.74
CA ILE A 224 -16.59 -23.41 -33.22
C ILE A 224 -15.55 -24.16 -34.06
N LEU A 225 -15.15 -25.36 -33.66
CA LEU A 225 -14.20 -26.19 -34.41
C LEU A 225 -14.78 -26.65 -35.76
N GLN A 226 -16.09 -26.91 -35.83
CA GLN A 226 -16.79 -27.27 -37.07
C GLN A 226 -16.99 -26.09 -38.03
N MET A 227 -16.97 -24.85 -37.53
CA MET A 227 -17.03 -23.63 -38.35
C MET A 227 -15.67 -23.21 -38.92
N ALA A 228 -14.57 -23.82 -38.46
CA ALA A 228 -13.24 -23.55 -39.02
C ALA A 228 -13.16 -24.14 -40.44
N PRO A 229 -12.77 -23.36 -41.46
CA PRO A 229 -12.71 -23.86 -42.83
C PRO A 229 -11.71 -25.01 -42.91
N SER A 230 -12.18 -26.18 -43.33
CA SER A 230 -11.32 -27.28 -43.74
C SER A 230 -10.44 -26.78 -44.89
N SER A 231 -9.13 -26.75 -44.66
CA SER A 231 -8.13 -26.40 -45.69
C SER A 231 -8.22 -27.33 -46.89
#